data_AF-A0A653XG01-F1
#
_entry.id   AF-A0A653XG01-F1
#
_cell.length_a   1.000
_cell.length_b   1.000
_cell.length_c   1.000
_cell.angle_alpha   90.00
_cell.angle_beta   90.00
_cell.angle_gamma   90.00
#
_symmetry.space_group_name_H-M   'P 1'
#
loop_
_entity.id
_entity.type
_entity.pdbx_description
1 polymer ?
#
loop_
_entity_poly.entity_id
_entity_poly.type
_entity_poly.pdbx_seq_one_letter_code
_entity_poly.pdbx_strand_id
1 'polypeptide(L)'
;MTSIYVNRQRSIEADPQARKALETFFTRMLEFGADSAPGLERVPGATDSRARLVALDGGYSALVFALEVSPASNAAVIAGIWPAAVAREKARTLVLQLNPVNGLPELEQAASAEDAIERRAEMQRMVRSDAERSSEHFASLSEQQRTEPENDSGPGESQRLPECDPAIGGPTYEPGASAAADAQWSAATARVGADAAAKGDPIDQALGEWIGTRTQSGEVTAVFVTYEQMRAFEQAEGQQESGVPPFEGIHGRFRPMDVERRIGLPRELFARAWDARTQTAFDEVVDSCGNEWQRLVLTRMLEQLTVDDVIAEFSLETQVLPSDPEPTAEQWEAYVKAVQVTRERRDAGEAVDEPEVPGPPYRVELGLPASDAEIVASFEHPTARLQFQRVST
;
A
#
# COMPACT_ATOMS: atom_id res chain seq x y z
N MET A 1 5.09 29.78 -15.30
CA MET A 1 5.57 30.17 -13.96
C MET A 1 6.22 28.95 -13.33
N THR A 2 7.41 29.07 -12.75
CA THR A 2 8.13 27.93 -12.17
C THR A 2 7.58 27.54 -10.80
N SER A 3 7.16 26.30 -10.62
CA SER A 3 6.79 25.76 -9.30
C SER A 3 7.95 24.96 -8.72
N ILE A 4 8.24 25.13 -7.43
CA ILE A 4 9.32 24.39 -6.75
C ILE A 4 8.71 23.57 -5.61
N TYR A 5 9.00 22.27 -5.59
CA TYR A 5 8.58 21.32 -4.57
C TYR A 5 9.82 20.77 -3.87
N VAL A 6 9.83 20.82 -2.54
CA VAL A 6 10.98 20.38 -1.73
C VAL A 6 10.53 19.21 -0.87
N ASN A 7 11.21 18.07 -0.98
CA ASN A 7 10.97 16.94 -0.09
C ASN A 7 11.26 17.35 1.36
N ARG A 8 10.29 17.11 2.25
CA ARG A 8 10.36 17.43 3.68
C ARG A 8 11.14 16.41 4.48
N GLN A 9 11.40 15.22 3.92
CA GLN A 9 12.26 14.26 4.59
C GLN A 9 13.57 14.92 5.01
N ARG A 10 14.10 14.49 6.16
CA ARG A 10 15.37 14.95 6.70
C ARG A 10 16.49 14.49 5.76
N SER A 11 16.68 15.19 4.64
CA SER A 11 17.87 15.06 3.80
C SER A 11 19.02 15.71 4.56
N ILE A 12 19.45 15.01 5.60
CA ILE A 12 20.47 15.39 6.58
C ILE A 12 20.08 16.68 7.33
N GLU A 13 20.56 16.81 8.55
CA GLU A 13 20.69 18.11 9.23
C GLU A 13 21.64 18.96 8.38
N ALA A 14 21.13 19.50 7.27
CA ALA A 14 21.94 20.21 6.31
C ALA A 14 22.64 21.34 7.06
N ASP A 15 23.96 21.40 6.88
CA ASP A 15 24.77 22.51 7.35
C ASP A 15 24.02 23.83 7.07
N PRO A 16 23.88 24.73 8.05
CA PRO A 16 23.12 25.97 7.88
C PRO A 16 23.53 26.77 6.64
N GLN A 17 24.79 26.67 6.22
CA GLN A 17 25.30 27.29 5.01
C GLN A 17 24.77 26.61 3.74
N ALA A 18 24.71 25.28 3.69
CA ALA A 18 24.11 24.55 2.58
C ALA A 18 22.61 24.88 2.42
N ARG A 19 21.88 25.06 3.53
CA ARG A 19 20.48 25.49 3.51
C ARG A 19 20.31 26.90 2.94
N LYS A 20 21.16 27.85 3.37
CA LYS A 20 21.16 29.21 2.82
C LYS A 20 21.51 29.24 1.33
N ALA A 21 22.46 28.40 0.90
CA ALA A 21 22.80 28.24 -0.50
C ALA A 21 21.62 27.69 -1.32
N LEU A 22 20.85 26.75 -0.76
CA LEU A 22 19.63 26.23 -1.38
C LEU A 22 18.56 27.32 -1.54
N GLU A 23 18.31 28.14 -0.52
CA GLU A 23 17.36 29.26 -0.61
C GLU A 23 17.76 30.27 -1.71
N THR A 24 19.06 30.57 -1.81
CA THR A 24 19.60 31.41 -2.91
C THR A 24 19.37 30.78 -4.27
N PHE A 25 19.49 29.46 -4.36
CA PHE A 25 19.23 28.71 -5.57
C PHE A 25 17.74 28.70 -5.96
N PHE A 26 16.81 28.71 -5.00
CA PHE A 26 15.38 28.86 -5.30
C PHE A 26 15.08 30.15 -6.06
N THR A 27 15.67 31.27 -5.64
CA THR A 27 15.53 32.54 -6.37
C THR A 27 15.99 32.43 -7.82
N ARG A 28 17.10 31.73 -8.07
CA ARG A 28 17.61 31.51 -9.44
C ARG A 28 16.67 30.64 -10.27
N MET A 29 16.10 29.57 -9.70
CA MET A 29 15.12 28.74 -10.41
C MET A 29 13.84 29.49 -10.75
N LEU A 30 13.40 30.40 -9.88
CA LEU A 30 12.25 31.26 -10.15
C LEU A 30 12.52 32.27 -11.27
N GLU A 31 13.75 32.78 -11.35
CA GLU A 31 14.17 33.76 -12.37
C GLU A 31 14.42 33.11 -13.75
N PHE A 32 15.13 31.98 -13.79
CA PHE A 32 15.62 31.37 -15.02
C PHE A 32 14.84 30.12 -15.48
N GLY A 33 14.03 29.52 -14.60
CA GLY A 33 13.32 28.27 -14.87
C GLY A 33 14.01 27.02 -14.32
N ALA A 34 13.28 25.91 -14.25
CA ALA A 34 13.71 24.67 -13.57
C ALA A 34 14.84 23.90 -14.29
N ASP A 35 14.96 23.98 -15.61
CA ASP A 35 16.03 23.29 -16.38
C ASP A 35 17.14 24.24 -16.86
N SER A 36 16.94 25.56 -16.71
CA SER A 36 17.85 26.59 -17.24
C SER A 36 18.57 27.40 -16.16
N ALA A 37 18.27 27.16 -14.87
CA ALA A 37 18.89 27.95 -13.82
C ALA A 37 20.41 27.71 -13.72
N PRO A 38 21.21 28.78 -13.56
CA PRO A 38 22.67 28.66 -13.49
C PRO A 38 23.12 27.76 -12.35
N GLY A 39 24.00 26.80 -12.68
CA GLY A 39 24.56 25.84 -11.73
C GLY A 39 23.82 24.51 -11.64
N LEU A 40 22.74 24.30 -12.39
CA LEU A 40 22.21 22.95 -12.63
C LEU A 40 23.10 22.20 -13.61
N GLU A 41 23.56 21.03 -13.20
CA GLU A 41 24.36 20.14 -14.03
C GLU A 41 23.61 18.82 -14.26
N ARG A 42 23.60 18.36 -15.52
CA ARG A 42 23.16 17.00 -15.84
C ARG A 42 24.12 16.00 -15.20
N VAL A 43 23.57 14.92 -14.65
CA VAL A 43 24.37 13.88 -14.01
C VAL A 43 24.65 12.76 -15.00
N PRO A 44 25.92 12.49 -15.35
CA PRO A 44 26.26 11.36 -16.21
C PRO A 44 25.87 10.03 -15.56
N GLY A 45 25.08 9.24 -16.29
CA GLY A 45 24.59 7.93 -15.85
C GLY A 45 23.48 7.99 -14.81
N ALA A 46 22.81 9.14 -14.64
CA ALA A 46 21.58 9.17 -13.83
C ALA A 46 20.52 8.23 -14.40
N THR A 47 19.79 7.58 -13.49
CA THR A 47 18.68 6.70 -13.83
C THR A 47 17.53 7.49 -14.43
N ASP A 48 17.21 8.62 -13.81
CA ASP A 48 16.18 9.53 -14.30
C ASP A 48 16.80 10.63 -15.17
N SER A 49 16.32 10.77 -16.41
CA SER A 49 16.82 11.78 -17.35
C SER A 49 16.55 13.23 -16.90
N ARG A 50 15.60 13.42 -15.98
CA ARG A 50 15.26 14.72 -15.37
C ARG A 50 16.18 15.09 -14.21
N ALA A 51 17.00 14.15 -13.72
CA ALA A 51 17.90 14.39 -12.62
C ALA A 51 19.00 15.40 -12.99
N ARG A 52 19.21 16.34 -12.07
CA ARG A 52 20.23 17.38 -12.11
C ARG A 52 20.85 17.52 -10.72
N LEU A 53 22.10 17.96 -10.66
CA LEU A 53 22.74 18.35 -9.41
C LEU A 53 22.99 19.84 -9.41
N VAL A 54 22.85 20.44 -8.23
CA VAL A 54 23.37 21.78 -7.95
C VAL A 54 24.38 21.68 -6.82
N ALA A 55 25.58 22.21 -7.06
CA ALA A 55 26.58 22.33 -6.02
C ALA A 55 26.13 23.37 -4.98
N LEU A 56 26.20 22.98 -3.70
CA LEU A 56 25.94 23.85 -2.56
C LEU A 56 27.26 24.08 -1.80
N ASP A 57 27.22 25.00 -0.85
CA ASP A 57 28.34 25.25 0.04
C ASP A 57 28.67 24.02 0.92
N GLY A 58 29.90 23.98 1.45
CA GLY A 58 30.33 22.94 2.38
C GLY A 58 30.54 21.55 1.75
N GLY A 59 30.61 21.45 0.41
CA GLY A 59 30.78 20.17 -0.28
C GLY A 59 29.50 19.35 -0.43
N TYR A 60 28.34 19.99 -0.22
CA TYR A 60 27.03 19.39 -0.42
C TYR A 60 26.53 19.62 -1.85
N SER A 61 25.54 18.83 -2.26
CA SER A 61 24.81 19.05 -3.51
C SER A 61 23.35 18.68 -3.32
N ALA A 62 22.46 19.43 -3.96
CA ALA A 62 21.04 19.08 -4.01
C ALA A 62 20.76 18.27 -5.28
N LEU A 63 19.95 17.22 -5.16
CA LEU A 63 19.38 16.51 -6.30
C LEU A 63 18.05 17.16 -6.67
N VAL A 64 17.94 17.53 -7.94
CA VAL A 64 16.79 18.22 -8.50
C VAL A 64 16.26 17.42 -9.68
N PHE A 65 14.95 17.17 -9.73
CA PHE A 65 14.27 16.70 -10.92
C PHE A 65 13.64 17.89 -11.62
N ALA A 66 14.10 18.20 -12.84
CA ALA A 66 13.55 19.27 -13.66
C ALA A 66 12.39 18.72 -14.51
N LEU A 67 11.19 19.24 -14.28
CA LEU A 67 9.95 18.80 -14.91
C LEU A 67 9.47 19.83 -15.93
N GLU A 68 9.09 19.36 -17.11
CA GLU A 68 8.48 20.17 -18.17
C GLU A 68 6.97 19.91 -18.22
N VAL A 69 6.19 20.80 -17.62
CA VAL A 69 4.72 20.69 -17.58
C VAL A 69 4.11 21.14 -18.90
N SER A 70 4.65 22.21 -19.46
CA SER A 70 4.34 22.71 -20.80
C SER A 70 5.49 23.59 -21.29
N PRO A 71 5.52 23.98 -22.59
CA PRO A 71 6.55 24.89 -23.09
C PRO A 71 6.66 26.23 -22.36
N ALA A 72 5.62 26.63 -21.60
CA ALA A 72 5.56 27.86 -20.83
C ALA A 72 5.56 27.65 -19.30
N SER A 73 5.61 26.39 -18.84
CA SER A 73 5.50 26.04 -17.43
C SER A 73 6.41 24.88 -17.06
N ASN A 74 7.22 25.10 -16.03
CA ASN A 74 8.25 24.17 -15.59
C ASN A 74 8.08 23.96 -14.08
N ALA A 75 8.49 22.82 -13.57
CA ALA A 75 8.58 22.60 -12.14
C ALA A 75 9.92 21.98 -11.76
N ALA A 76 10.35 22.20 -10.52
CA ALA A 76 11.53 21.58 -9.96
C ALA A 76 11.14 20.80 -8.71
N VAL A 77 11.62 19.57 -8.59
CA VAL A 77 11.46 18.74 -7.37
C VAL A 77 12.82 18.53 -6.74
N ILE A 78 13.02 19.12 -5.57
CA ILE A 78 14.23 18.94 -4.76
C ILE A 78 14.04 17.67 -3.93
N ALA A 79 14.72 16.61 -4.33
CA ALA A 79 14.61 15.32 -3.66
C ALA A 79 15.34 15.29 -2.30
N GLY A 80 16.41 16.08 -2.19
CA GLY A 80 17.16 16.24 -0.95
C GLY A 80 18.56 16.82 -1.17
N ILE A 81 19.29 16.98 -0.07
CA ILE A 81 20.66 17.48 0.01
C ILE A 81 21.56 16.41 0.62
N TRP A 82 22.70 16.15 -0.02
CA TRP A 82 23.70 15.18 0.47
C TRP A 82 25.13 15.69 0.19
N PRO A 83 26.16 15.10 0.83
CA PRO A 83 27.53 15.26 0.35
C PRO A 83 27.62 14.96 -1.15
N ALA A 84 28.40 15.72 -1.91
CA ALA A 84 28.36 15.70 -3.37
C ALA A 84 28.57 14.29 -3.99
N ALA A 85 29.39 13.44 -3.38
CA ALA A 85 29.57 12.05 -3.82
C ALA A 85 28.29 11.20 -3.63
N VAL A 86 27.63 11.35 -2.48
CA VAL A 86 26.38 10.66 -2.16
C VAL A 86 25.24 11.16 -3.05
N ALA A 87 25.16 12.47 -3.32
CA ALA A 87 24.16 13.03 -4.21
C ALA A 87 24.27 12.47 -5.64
N ARG A 88 25.50 12.29 -6.15
CA ARG A 88 25.74 11.63 -7.45
C ARG A 88 25.29 10.19 -7.45
N GLU A 89 25.55 9.45 -6.38
CA GLU A 89 25.10 8.07 -6.26
C GLU A 89 23.57 7.99 -6.22
N LYS A 90 22.92 8.87 -5.44
CA LYS A 90 21.45 8.96 -5.39
C LYS A 90 20.85 9.26 -6.77
N ALA A 91 21.45 10.15 -7.56
CA ALA A 91 21.00 10.42 -8.93
C ALA A 91 21.09 9.20 -9.87
N ARG A 92 21.98 8.25 -9.60
CA ARG A 92 22.16 6.99 -10.36
C ARG A 92 21.26 5.85 -9.89
N THR A 93 20.39 6.11 -8.93
CA THR A 93 19.47 5.11 -8.39
C THR A 93 18.05 5.64 -8.23
N LEU A 94 17.85 6.94 -8.06
CA LEU A 94 16.53 7.52 -7.77
C LEU A 94 15.79 7.89 -9.04
N VAL A 95 14.52 7.49 -9.08
CA VAL A 95 13.53 7.87 -10.09
C VAL A 95 12.38 8.57 -9.41
N LEU A 96 11.95 9.71 -9.96
CA LEU A 96 10.75 10.40 -9.50
C LEU A 96 9.54 9.87 -10.27
N GLN A 97 8.55 9.31 -9.61
CA GLN A 97 7.37 8.76 -10.27
C GLN A 97 6.11 8.95 -9.44
N LEU A 98 5.01 8.37 -9.92
CA LEU A 98 3.78 8.26 -9.16
C LEU A 98 3.56 6.81 -8.75
N ASN A 99 3.13 6.63 -7.51
CA ASN A 99 2.63 5.36 -7.04
C ASN A 99 1.37 4.98 -7.85
N PRO A 100 1.31 3.79 -8.45
CA PRO A 100 0.22 3.41 -9.34
C PRO A 100 -1.10 3.09 -8.64
N VAL A 101 -1.09 2.92 -7.32
CA VAL A 101 -2.29 2.66 -6.51
C VAL A 101 -2.94 3.97 -6.08
N ASN A 102 -2.17 4.81 -5.37
CA ASN A 102 -2.70 6.00 -4.71
C ASN A 102 -2.35 7.33 -5.42
N GLY A 103 -1.55 7.28 -6.50
CA GLY A 103 -1.19 8.46 -7.28
C GLY A 103 -0.22 9.42 -6.59
N LEU A 104 0.35 9.06 -5.43
CA LEU A 104 1.29 9.91 -4.71
C LEU A 104 2.65 9.98 -5.40
N PRO A 105 3.34 11.14 -5.37
CA PRO A 105 4.70 11.26 -5.87
C PRO A 105 5.68 10.49 -4.98
N GLU A 106 6.54 9.68 -5.62
CA GLU A 106 7.52 8.83 -4.96
C GLU A 106 8.92 9.00 -5.52
N LEU A 107 9.91 8.90 -4.64
CA LEU A 107 11.31 8.72 -4.99
C LEU A 107 11.65 7.24 -4.87
N GLU A 108 11.59 6.50 -5.98
CA GLU A 108 11.89 5.07 -6.03
C GLU A 108 13.38 4.83 -6.25
N GLN A 109 13.96 3.84 -5.55
CA GLN A 109 15.27 3.30 -5.88
C GLN A 109 15.15 2.20 -6.96
N ALA A 110 15.73 2.45 -8.13
CA ALA A 110 15.75 1.54 -9.26
C ALA A 110 17.15 1.43 -9.87
N ALA A 111 17.46 0.28 -10.46
CA ALA A 111 18.74 0.07 -11.12
C ALA A 111 18.80 0.70 -12.52
N SER A 112 17.63 0.89 -13.16
CA SER A 112 17.47 1.57 -14.45
C SER A 112 16.12 2.32 -14.50
N ALA A 113 15.92 3.19 -15.49
CA ALA A 113 14.63 3.84 -15.72
C ALA A 113 13.59 2.81 -16.17
N GLU A 114 14.02 1.88 -17.03
CA GLU A 114 13.22 0.79 -17.54
C GLU A 114 12.73 -0.12 -16.42
N ASP A 115 13.58 -0.43 -15.43
CA ASP A 115 13.22 -1.23 -14.25
C ASP A 115 12.12 -0.55 -13.43
N ALA A 116 12.20 0.77 -13.22
CA ALA A 116 11.17 1.52 -12.52
C ALA A 116 9.84 1.51 -13.28
N ILE A 117 9.90 1.72 -14.60
CA ILE A 117 8.74 1.65 -15.49
C ILE A 117 8.10 0.26 -15.45
N GLU A 118 8.90 -0.81 -15.52
CA GLU A 118 8.41 -2.19 -15.51
C GLU A 118 7.73 -2.53 -14.18
N ARG A 119 8.34 -2.19 -13.03
CA ARG A 119 7.73 -2.41 -11.72
C ARG A 119 6.42 -1.65 -11.56
N ARG A 120 6.37 -0.40 -12.00
CA ARG A 120 5.14 0.38 -12.04
C ARG A 120 4.09 -0.30 -12.92
N ALA A 121 4.46 -0.73 -14.13
CA ALA A 121 3.56 -1.38 -15.07
C ALA A 121 3.01 -2.71 -14.50
N GLU A 122 3.85 -3.49 -13.82
CA GLU A 122 3.44 -4.70 -13.11
C GLU A 122 2.40 -4.40 -12.05
N MET A 123 2.66 -3.40 -11.20
CA MET A 123 1.72 -3.02 -10.14
C MET A 123 0.41 -2.48 -10.71
N GLN A 124 0.44 -1.68 -11.78
CA GLN A 124 -0.76 -1.22 -12.48
C GLN A 124 -1.60 -2.39 -13.05
N ARG A 125 -0.93 -3.37 -13.67
CA ARG A 125 -1.60 -4.59 -14.19
C ARG A 125 -2.27 -5.37 -13.06
N MET A 126 -1.59 -5.52 -11.93
CA MET A 126 -2.14 -6.19 -10.76
C MET A 126 -3.40 -5.49 -10.23
N VAL A 127 -3.33 -4.17 -10.00
CA VAL A 127 -4.46 -3.37 -9.49
C VAL A 127 -5.67 -3.46 -10.42
N ARG A 128 -5.45 -3.31 -11.73
CA ARG A 128 -6.53 -3.39 -12.72
C ARG A 128 -7.18 -4.76 -12.76
N SER A 129 -6.39 -5.84 -12.72
CA SER A 129 -6.93 -7.21 -12.72
C SER A 129 -7.85 -7.48 -11.52
N ASP A 130 -7.59 -6.82 -10.40
CA ASP A 130 -8.39 -6.94 -9.18
C ASP A 130 -9.68 -6.10 -9.26
N ALA A 131 -9.60 -4.90 -9.82
CA ALA A 131 -10.77 -4.07 -10.11
C ALA A 131 -11.73 -4.76 -11.09
N GLU A 132 -11.18 -5.42 -12.13
CA GLU A 132 -11.96 -6.21 -13.09
C GLU A 132 -12.64 -7.40 -12.41
N ARG A 133 -11.91 -8.19 -11.60
CA ARG A 133 -12.50 -9.30 -10.83
C ARG A 133 -13.57 -8.83 -9.83
N SER A 134 -13.35 -7.70 -9.18
CA SER A 134 -14.32 -7.12 -8.25
C SER A 134 -15.59 -6.68 -8.99
N SER A 135 -15.44 -6.08 -10.17
CA SER A 135 -16.56 -5.68 -11.04
C SER A 135 -17.34 -6.90 -11.54
N GLU A 136 -16.67 -7.96 -11.99
CA GLU A 136 -17.30 -9.23 -12.40
C GLU A 136 -18.06 -9.90 -11.26
N HIS A 137 -17.52 -9.84 -10.03
CA HIS A 137 -18.19 -10.36 -8.84
C HIS A 137 -19.47 -9.56 -8.51
N PHE A 138 -19.41 -8.23 -8.56
CA PHE A 138 -20.59 -7.37 -8.36
C PHE A 138 -21.64 -7.54 -9.47
N ALA A 139 -21.21 -7.66 -10.73
CA ALA A 139 -22.10 -7.95 -11.86
C ALA A 139 -22.82 -9.29 -11.65
N SER A 140 -22.08 -10.34 -11.27
CA SER A 140 -22.64 -11.67 -10.98
C SER A 140 -23.66 -11.67 -9.83
N LEU A 141 -23.40 -10.89 -8.77
CA LEU A 141 -24.35 -10.71 -7.65
C LEU A 141 -25.62 -9.97 -8.10
N SER A 142 -25.49 -8.95 -8.94
CA SER A 142 -26.64 -8.21 -9.49
C SER A 142 -27.48 -9.03 -10.48
N GLU A 143 -26.87 -9.98 -11.20
CA GLU A 143 -27.59 -10.92 -12.08
C GLU A 143 -28.27 -12.05 -11.30
N GLN A 144 -27.66 -12.54 -10.21
CA GLN A 144 -28.30 -13.49 -9.29
C GLN A 144 -29.52 -12.87 -8.59
N GLN A 145 -29.45 -11.59 -8.18
CA GLN A 145 -30.60 -10.88 -7.61
C GLN A 145 -31.72 -10.60 -8.63
N ARG A 146 -31.43 -10.63 -9.95
CA ARG A 146 -32.44 -10.51 -11.02
C ARG A 146 -33.07 -11.84 -11.43
N THR A 147 -32.51 -12.97 -11.01
CA THR A 147 -32.97 -14.31 -11.39
C THR A 147 -33.74 -15.04 -10.30
N GLU A 148 -34.00 -14.41 -9.15
CA GLU A 148 -35.06 -14.87 -8.25
C GLU A 148 -36.42 -14.56 -8.90
N PRO A 149 -37.26 -15.57 -9.21
CA PRO A 149 -38.58 -15.32 -9.75
C PRO A 149 -39.44 -14.67 -8.66
N GLU A 150 -39.98 -13.49 -8.97
CA GLU A 150 -41.12 -12.89 -8.29
C GLU A 150 -42.26 -13.92 -8.25
N ASN A 151 -42.41 -14.60 -7.11
CA ASN A 151 -43.61 -15.39 -6.85
C ASN A 151 -44.70 -14.42 -6.41
N ASP A 152 -45.56 -14.14 -7.39
CA ASP A 152 -46.88 -13.55 -7.32
C ASP A 152 -47.70 -14.08 -6.13
N SER A 153 -48.17 -13.16 -5.27
CA SER A 153 -49.44 -13.26 -4.53
C SER A 153 -49.72 -11.94 -3.80
N GLY A 154 -50.58 -11.09 -4.37
CA GLY A 154 -51.41 -10.18 -3.57
C GLY A 154 -52.76 -10.84 -3.21
N PRO A 155 -53.70 -10.15 -2.54
CA PRO A 155 -53.56 -9.04 -1.61
C PRO A 155 -54.23 -9.31 -0.23
N GLY A 156 -53.70 -8.70 0.82
CA GLY A 156 -54.45 -8.30 2.03
C GLY A 156 -55.02 -9.39 2.93
N GLU A 157 -54.36 -9.67 4.05
CA GLU A 157 -55.08 -9.96 5.30
C GLU A 157 -54.23 -9.65 6.54
N SER A 158 -54.94 -9.28 7.60
CA SER A 158 -54.49 -8.60 8.80
C SER A 158 -53.27 -9.17 9.51
N GLN A 159 -52.48 -8.24 10.05
CA GLN A 159 -51.63 -8.43 11.22
C GLN A 159 -52.30 -9.32 12.28
N ARG A 160 -51.79 -10.53 12.45
CA ARG A 160 -51.80 -11.25 13.72
C ARG A 160 -50.39 -11.74 13.99
N LEU A 161 -49.86 -11.30 15.12
CA LEU A 161 -48.65 -11.82 15.75
C LEU A 161 -48.79 -13.34 15.92
N PRO A 162 -47.78 -14.16 15.60
CA PRO A 162 -47.80 -15.55 15.99
C PRO A 162 -47.52 -15.63 17.49
N GLU A 163 -48.50 -16.15 18.21
CA GLU A 163 -48.36 -16.65 19.57
C GLU A 163 -47.25 -17.70 19.62
N CYS A 164 -46.47 -17.65 20.69
CA CYS A 164 -45.43 -18.62 21.00
C CYS A 164 -46.03 -20.02 21.17
N ASP A 165 -45.69 -20.94 20.25
CA ASP A 165 -45.92 -22.38 20.42
C ASP A 165 -44.58 -23.05 20.81
N PRO A 166 -44.46 -23.67 22.01
CA PRO A 166 -43.22 -24.24 22.51
C PRO A 166 -43.05 -25.67 21.99
N ALA A 167 -42.71 -25.83 20.72
CA ALA A 167 -42.39 -27.15 20.16
C ALA A 167 -41.47 -27.06 18.93
N ILE A 168 -40.26 -26.50 19.11
CA ILE A 168 -39.16 -26.72 18.15
C ILE A 168 -38.02 -27.39 18.90
N GLY A 169 -37.75 -28.63 18.51
CA GLY A 169 -36.63 -29.43 19.00
C GLY A 169 -35.32 -28.68 18.78
N GLY A 170 -34.55 -28.57 19.86
CA GLY A 170 -33.17 -28.11 19.79
C GLY A 170 -32.32 -29.03 18.89
N PRO A 171 -31.13 -28.58 18.48
CA PRO A 171 -30.22 -29.39 17.70
C PRO A 171 -29.98 -30.71 18.44
N THR A 172 -30.30 -31.82 17.79
CA THR A 172 -29.97 -33.17 18.24
C THR A 172 -28.46 -33.25 18.47
N TYR A 173 -28.06 -33.18 19.73
CA TYR A 173 -26.72 -33.46 20.18
C TYR A 173 -26.47 -34.95 19.93
N GLU A 174 -25.69 -35.29 18.90
CA GLU A 174 -25.25 -36.67 18.71
C GLU A 174 -24.39 -37.08 19.90
N PRO A 175 -24.81 -38.03 20.76
CA PRO A 175 -24.04 -38.42 21.94
C PRO A 175 -22.71 -39.11 21.60
N GLY A 176 -22.46 -39.42 20.32
CA GLY A 176 -21.30 -40.17 19.84
C GLY A 176 -20.03 -39.34 19.65
N ALA A 177 -20.13 -38.04 19.33
CA ALA A 177 -18.95 -37.22 19.02
C ALA A 177 -18.11 -36.89 20.27
N SER A 178 -18.76 -36.69 21.43
CA SER A 178 -18.07 -36.49 22.71
C SER A 178 -17.41 -37.77 23.19
N ALA A 179 -18.12 -38.91 23.14
CA ALA A 179 -17.60 -40.19 23.62
C ALA A 179 -16.37 -40.67 22.81
N ALA A 180 -16.35 -40.41 21.50
CA ALA A 180 -15.20 -40.74 20.66
C ALA A 180 -13.97 -39.86 20.99
N ALA A 181 -14.19 -38.57 21.24
CA ALA A 181 -13.12 -37.65 21.65
C ALA A 181 -12.57 -38.01 23.05
N ASP A 182 -13.44 -38.37 23.99
CA ASP A 182 -13.06 -38.80 25.34
C ASP A 182 -12.27 -40.11 25.30
N ALA A 183 -12.66 -41.05 24.43
CA ALA A 183 -11.93 -42.30 24.21
C ALA A 183 -10.55 -42.05 23.59
N GLN A 184 -10.45 -41.14 22.62
CA GLN A 184 -9.17 -40.77 22.00
C GLN A 184 -8.23 -40.06 22.99
N TRP A 185 -8.77 -39.17 23.83
CA TRP A 185 -8.02 -38.51 24.90
C TRP A 185 -7.51 -39.50 25.95
N SER A 186 -8.38 -40.41 26.41
CA SER A 186 -8.01 -41.46 27.36
C SER A 186 -6.93 -42.39 26.79
N ALA A 187 -7.04 -42.77 25.53
CA ALA A 187 -6.02 -43.57 24.84
C ALA A 187 -4.69 -42.82 24.65
N ALA A 188 -4.72 -41.50 24.40
CA ALA A 188 -3.51 -40.68 24.25
C ALA A 188 -2.77 -40.53 25.59
N THR A 189 -3.48 -40.17 26.66
CA THR A 189 -2.89 -40.02 28.00
C THR A 189 -2.37 -41.35 28.56
N ALA A 190 -3.07 -42.46 28.34
CA ALA A 190 -2.61 -43.80 28.72
C ALA A 190 -1.31 -44.22 28.00
N ARG A 191 -1.18 -43.91 26.69
CA ARG A 191 0.04 -44.19 25.93
C ARG A 191 1.25 -43.46 26.51
N VAL A 192 1.10 -42.17 26.82
CA VAL A 192 2.18 -41.36 27.39
C VAL A 192 2.52 -41.80 28.82
N GLY A 193 1.52 -42.13 29.64
CA GLY A 193 1.74 -42.69 30.98
C GLY A 193 2.51 -44.02 30.95
N ALA A 194 2.18 -44.90 30.01
CA ALA A 194 2.87 -46.18 29.85
C ALA A 194 4.32 -46.02 29.36
N ASP A 195 4.57 -45.11 28.41
CA ASP A 195 5.91 -44.81 27.91
C ASP A 195 6.82 -44.21 29.00
N ALA A 196 6.28 -43.27 29.80
CA ALA A 196 7.00 -42.67 30.92
C ALA A 196 7.35 -43.71 32.01
N ALA A 197 6.38 -44.58 32.37
CA ALA A 197 6.62 -45.68 33.30
C ALA A 197 7.67 -46.68 32.78
N ALA A 198 7.65 -47.01 31.48
CA ALA A 198 8.64 -47.89 30.86
C ALA A 198 10.07 -47.31 30.87
N LYS A 199 10.18 -45.98 30.87
CA LYS A 199 11.46 -45.25 30.98
C LYS A 199 11.94 -45.08 32.43
N GLY A 200 11.16 -45.52 33.41
CA GLY A 200 11.50 -45.43 34.83
C GLY A 200 11.05 -44.14 35.51
N ASP A 201 10.31 -43.26 34.80
CA ASP A 201 9.82 -41.97 35.30
C ASP A 201 8.28 -41.94 35.22
N PRO A 202 7.56 -42.61 36.15
CA PRO A 202 6.10 -42.60 36.13
C PRO A 202 5.56 -41.17 36.36
N ILE A 203 4.54 -40.80 35.61
CA ILE A 203 3.90 -39.48 35.70
C ILE A 203 3.15 -39.36 37.03
N ASP A 204 3.57 -38.39 37.86
CA ASP A 204 2.79 -37.93 39.01
C ASP A 204 1.82 -36.83 38.57
N GLN A 205 0.54 -37.18 38.47
CA GLN A 205 -0.51 -36.25 38.05
C GLN A 205 -0.70 -35.08 39.03
N ALA A 206 -0.20 -35.15 40.26
CA ALA A 206 -0.26 -34.03 41.20
C ALA A 206 0.77 -32.93 40.89
N LEU A 207 1.75 -33.19 40.02
CA LEU A 207 2.87 -32.30 39.74
C LEU A 207 2.77 -31.58 38.39
N GLY A 208 1.64 -31.68 37.68
CA GLY A 208 1.49 -31.09 36.36
C GLY A 208 0.10 -31.25 35.75
N GLU A 209 -0.02 -30.89 34.49
CA GLU A 209 -1.28 -30.93 33.76
C GLU A 209 -1.10 -31.64 32.41
N TRP A 210 -2.19 -32.27 31.93
CA TRP A 210 -2.24 -32.86 30.60
C TRP A 210 -2.67 -31.80 29.58
N ILE A 211 -1.81 -31.54 28.61
CA ILE A 211 -2.12 -30.74 27.43
C ILE A 211 -2.35 -31.70 26.29
N GLY A 212 -3.40 -31.50 25.50
CA GLY A 212 -3.45 -32.21 24.23
C GLY A 212 -3.95 -31.38 23.09
N THR A 213 -3.46 -31.77 21.93
CA THR A 213 -3.63 -31.06 20.67
C THR A 213 -4.26 -32.02 19.69
N ARG A 214 -5.22 -31.50 18.93
CA ARG A 214 -5.81 -32.22 17.81
C ARG A 214 -5.02 -31.88 16.56
N THR A 215 -4.45 -32.89 15.93
CA THR A 215 -3.75 -32.76 14.65
C THR A 215 -4.74 -32.50 13.51
N GLN A 216 -4.25 -32.05 12.36
CA GLN A 216 -5.09 -31.82 11.16
C GLN A 216 -5.77 -33.11 10.65
N SER A 217 -5.22 -34.29 10.95
CA SER A 217 -5.83 -35.59 10.64
C SER A 217 -6.94 -35.99 11.63
N GLY A 218 -7.19 -35.18 12.66
CA GLY A 218 -8.17 -35.44 13.71
C GLY A 218 -7.67 -36.33 14.84
N GLU A 219 -6.40 -36.77 14.82
CA GLU A 219 -5.79 -37.54 15.93
C GLU A 219 -5.51 -36.62 17.12
N VAL A 220 -5.88 -37.09 18.32
CA VAL A 220 -5.57 -36.43 19.60
C VAL A 220 -4.22 -36.92 20.10
N THR A 221 -3.30 -35.98 20.28
CA THR A 221 -2.02 -36.23 20.98
C THR A 221 -2.06 -35.57 22.35
N ALA A 222 -1.49 -36.23 23.36
CA ALA A 222 -1.41 -35.71 24.72
C ALA A 222 0.06 -35.60 25.12
N VAL A 223 0.37 -34.60 25.95
CA VAL A 223 1.68 -34.39 26.57
C VAL A 223 1.42 -34.00 28.02
N PHE A 224 2.17 -34.57 28.95
CA PHE A 224 2.13 -34.16 30.35
C PHE A 224 3.23 -33.14 30.59
N VAL A 225 2.86 -31.97 31.13
CA VAL A 225 3.81 -30.90 31.45
C VAL A 225 3.78 -30.67 32.95
N THR A 226 4.94 -30.78 33.60
CA THR A 226 5.04 -30.51 35.04
C THR A 226 4.90 -29.03 35.34
N TYR A 227 4.39 -28.66 36.51
CA TYR A 227 4.34 -27.26 36.95
C TYR A 227 5.72 -26.60 37.02
N GLU A 228 6.78 -27.40 37.23
CA GLU A 228 8.16 -26.91 37.16
C GLU A 228 8.57 -26.57 35.72
N GLN A 229 8.21 -27.41 34.74
CA GLN A 229 8.42 -27.12 33.32
C GLN A 229 7.56 -25.94 32.84
N MET A 230 6.30 -25.83 33.29
CA MET A 230 5.46 -24.66 33.01
C MET A 230 6.09 -23.40 33.57
N ARG A 231 6.55 -23.43 34.83
CA ARG A 231 7.23 -22.30 35.45
C ARG A 231 8.57 -21.97 34.77
N ALA A 232 9.31 -22.98 34.32
CA ALA A 232 10.55 -22.77 33.55
C ALA A 232 10.28 -22.16 32.18
N PHE A 233 9.16 -22.53 31.54
CA PHE A 233 8.70 -21.91 30.29
C PHE A 233 8.26 -20.46 30.53
N GLU A 234 7.46 -20.21 31.56
CA GLU A 234 7.05 -18.87 32.01
C GLU A 234 8.25 -18.01 32.43
N GLN A 235 9.31 -18.59 32.99
CA GLN A 235 10.55 -17.89 33.34
C GLN A 235 11.47 -17.67 32.13
N ALA A 236 11.46 -18.56 31.14
CA ALA A 236 12.18 -18.38 29.88
C ALA A 236 11.50 -17.32 28.99
N GLU A 237 10.17 -17.24 29.00
CA GLU A 237 9.40 -16.14 28.41
C GLU A 237 9.48 -14.87 29.28
N GLY A 238 9.59 -15.03 30.61
CA GLY A 238 9.62 -13.96 31.61
C GLY A 238 11.01 -13.37 31.93
N GLN A 239 12.08 -13.80 31.26
CA GLN A 239 13.40 -13.14 31.30
C GLN A 239 13.53 -12.02 30.25
N GLN A 240 12.43 -11.46 29.77
CA GLN A 240 12.38 -10.09 29.26
C GLN A 240 12.08 -9.15 30.44
N GLU A 241 13.14 -8.66 31.08
CA GLU A 241 13.06 -7.54 32.02
C GLU A 241 12.50 -6.29 31.31
N SER A 242 11.23 -6.00 31.54
CA SER A 242 10.65 -4.68 31.84
C SER A 242 9.15 -4.78 31.65
N GLY A 243 8.36 -4.13 32.52
CA GLY A 243 6.89 -4.09 32.45
C GLY A 243 6.34 -3.32 31.25
N VAL A 244 6.88 -3.56 30.07
CA VAL A 244 6.41 -3.08 28.77
C VAL A 244 5.56 -4.20 28.18
N PRO A 245 4.31 -3.94 27.77
CA PRO A 245 3.50 -4.94 27.09
C PRO A 245 4.25 -5.46 25.84
N PRO A 246 4.07 -6.74 25.47
CA PRO A 246 4.71 -7.30 24.28
C PRO A 246 4.38 -6.42 23.07
N PHE A 247 5.39 -6.15 22.23
CA PHE A 247 5.20 -5.37 21.02
C PHE A 247 4.23 -6.12 20.09
N GLU A 248 2.98 -5.65 20.01
CA GLU A 248 1.94 -6.29 19.21
C GLU A 248 2.16 -6.11 17.70
N GLY A 249 2.99 -5.14 17.30
CA GLY A 249 3.33 -4.85 15.90
C GLY A 249 2.12 -4.74 14.98
N ILE A 250 2.36 -4.98 13.69
CA ILE A 250 1.30 -5.02 12.65
C ILE A 250 0.98 -6.45 12.18
N HIS A 251 1.66 -7.47 12.74
CA HIS A 251 1.52 -8.87 12.34
C HIS A 251 0.10 -9.41 12.62
N GLY A 252 -0.43 -10.16 11.66
CA GLY A 252 -1.75 -10.82 11.74
C GLY A 252 -2.96 -9.88 11.58
N ARG A 253 -2.74 -8.56 11.51
CA ARG A 253 -3.82 -7.55 11.46
C ARG A 253 -4.20 -7.11 10.05
N PHE A 254 -3.22 -7.05 9.16
CA PHE A 254 -3.40 -6.59 7.80
C PHE A 254 -3.16 -7.73 6.82
N ARG A 255 -3.97 -7.84 5.77
CA ARG A 255 -3.65 -8.80 4.71
C ARG A 255 -2.59 -8.15 3.81
N PRO A 256 -1.46 -8.82 3.53
CA PRO A 256 -0.41 -8.26 2.69
C PRO A 256 -0.94 -7.75 1.33
N MET A 257 -1.89 -8.48 0.73
CA MET A 257 -2.50 -8.04 -0.53
C MET A 257 -3.32 -6.75 -0.40
N ASP A 258 -4.03 -6.54 0.72
CA ASP A 258 -4.83 -5.33 0.90
C ASP A 258 -3.92 -4.11 1.05
N VAL A 259 -2.79 -4.27 1.73
CA VAL A 259 -1.80 -3.20 1.92
C VAL A 259 -1.10 -2.86 0.61
N GLU A 260 -0.68 -3.86 -0.15
CA GLU A 260 -0.04 -3.64 -1.45
C GLU A 260 -1.00 -3.02 -2.47
N ARG A 261 -2.25 -3.51 -2.54
CA ARG A 261 -3.19 -3.14 -3.62
C ARG A 261 -4.08 -1.95 -3.33
N ARG A 262 -4.40 -1.69 -2.06
CA ARG A 262 -5.33 -0.62 -1.66
C ARG A 262 -4.60 0.59 -1.08
N ILE A 263 -3.51 0.36 -0.35
CA ILE A 263 -2.68 1.43 0.21
C ILE A 263 -1.56 1.81 -0.76
N GLY A 264 -1.03 0.85 -1.52
CA GLY A 264 0.10 1.08 -2.44
C GLY A 264 1.46 1.00 -1.77
N LEU A 265 1.55 0.42 -0.57
CA LEU A 265 2.83 0.20 0.09
C LEU A 265 3.63 -0.92 -0.62
N PRO A 266 4.92 -0.71 -0.92
CA PRO A 266 5.76 -1.75 -1.50
C PRO A 266 5.78 -3.01 -0.64
N ARG A 267 5.65 -4.17 -1.29
CA ARG A 267 5.55 -5.47 -0.61
C ARG A 267 6.76 -5.76 0.27
N GLU A 268 7.96 -5.45 -0.20
CA GLU A 268 9.20 -5.67 0.55
C GLU A 268 9.26 -4.79 1.80
N LEU A 269 8.82 -3.54 1.69
CA LEU A 269 8.74 -2.61 2.81
C LEU A 269 7.74 -3.10 3.85
N PHE A 270 6.54 -3.49 3.41
CA PHE A 270 5.52 -4.01 4.30
C PHE A 270 5.94 -5.34 4.95
N ALA A 271 6.58 -6.26 4.22
CA ALA A 271 7.06 -7.53 4.77
C ALA A 271 8.08 -7.31 5.89
N ARG A 272 9.01 -6.36 5.72
CA ARG A 272 9.97 -6.00 6.78
C ARG A 272 9.26 -5.44 8.02
N ALA A 273 8.27 -4.56 7.83
CA ALA A 273 7.47 -4.02 8.94
C ALA A 273 6.62 -5.11 9.63
N TRP A 274 6.09 -6.05 8.84
CA TRP A 274 5.30 -7.20 9.30
C TRP A 274 6.13 -8.19 10.13
N ASP A 275 7.40 -8.38 9.77
CA ASP A 275 8.33 -9.27 10.46
C ASP A 275 9.01 -8.63 11.67
N ALA A 276 8.84 -7.32 11.89
CA ALA A 276 9.32 -6.66 13.09
C ALA A 276 8.67 -7.25 14.34
N ARG A 277 9.49 -7.74 15.27
CA ARG A 277 9.06 -8.31 16.57
C ARG A 277 9.33 -7.38 17.75
N THR A 278 9.96 -6.23 17.51
CA THR A 278 10.29 -5.23 18.51
C THR A 278 10.02 -3.84 17.97
N GLN A 279 9.79 -2.86 18.86
CA GLN A 279 9.65 -1.45 18.48
C GLN A 279 10.89 -0.97 17.71
N THR A 280 12.10 -1.32 18.18
CA THR A 280 13.34 -0.95 17.52
C THR A 280 13.44 -1.48 16.09
N ALA A 281 13.08 -2.75 15.86
CA ALA A 281 13.09 -3.31 14.50
C ALA A 281 12.05 -2.63 13.60
N PHE A 282 10.91 -2.22 14.16
CA PHE A 282 9.89 -1.49 13.42
C PHE A 282 10.34 -0.06 13.09
N ASP A 283 10.92 0.63 14.05
CA ASP A 283 11.48 1.98 13.88
C ASP A 283 12.58 1.99 12.81
N GLU A 284 13.44 0.96 12.77
CA GLU A 284 14.44 0.80 11.69
C GLU A 284 13.80 0.67 10.30
N VAL A 285 12.63 0.03 10.20
CA VAL A 285 11.88 -0.03 8.93
C VAL A 285 11.32 1.34 8.57
N VAL A 286 10.69 2.01 9.54
CA VAL A 286 10.12 3.35 9.38
C VAL A 286 11.19 4.38 8.98
N ASP A 287 12.36 4.33 9.61
CA ASP A 287 13.50 5.21 9.32
C ASP A 287 14.14 4.91 7.95
N SER A 288 13.94 3.69 7.43
CA SER A 288 14.41 3.31 6.09
C SER A 288 13.48 3.74 4.95
N CYS A 289 12.27 4.25 5.26
CA CYS A 289 11.31 4.71 4.25
C CYS A 289 11.88 5.87 3.43
N GLY A 290 11.97 5.70 2.12
CA GLY A 290 12.38 6.76 1.18
C GLY A 290 11.30 7.80 0.90
N ASN A 291 10.06 7.54 1.32
CA ASN A 291 8.92 8.44 1.16
C ASN A 291 8.26 8.67 2.52
N GLU A 292 7.96 9.93 2.83
CA GLU A 292 7.38 10.33 4.11
C GLU A 292 5.99 9.74 4.32
N TRP A 293 5.18 9.68 3.26
CA TRP A 293 3.84 9.11 3.37
C TRP A 293 3.87 7.63 3.78
N GLN A 294 4.86 6.86 3.29
CA GLN A 294 5.03 5.44 3.64
C GLN A 294 5.33 5.27 5.13
N ARG A 295 6.21 6.13 5.67
CA ARG A 295 6.50 6.20 7.10
C ARG A 295 5.25 6.54 7.92
N LEU A 296 4.49 7.57 7.53
CA LEU A 296 3.27 7.97 8.24
C LEU A 296 2.23 6.85 8.25
N VAL A 297 2.02 6.20 7.11
CA VAL A 297 1.11 5.06 6.99
C VAL A 297 1.55 3.91 7.90
N LEU A 298 2.83 3.51 7.87
CA LEU A 298 3.33 2.46 8.77
C LEU A 298 3.14 2.83 10.25
N THR A 299 3.43 4.09 10.63
CA THR A 299 3.19 4.57 12.00
C THR A 299 1.71 4.46 12.39
N ARG A 300 0.77 4.84 11.52
CA ARG A 300 -0.67 4.70 11.79
C ARG A 300 -1.15 3.25 11.84
N MET A 301 -0.58 2.38 11.02
CA MET A 301 -0.86 0.95 11.09
C MET A 301 -0.42 0.34 12.43
N LEU A 302 0.67 0.83 13.02
CA LEU A 302 1.11 0.41 14.36
C LEU A 302 0.15 0.91 15.46
N GLU A 303 -0.48 2.08 15.27
CA GLU A 303 -1.53 2.63 16.14
C GLU A 303 -2.87 1.89 16.03
N GLN A 304 -2.92 0.78 15.29
CA GLN A 304 -4.04 -0.15 15.20
C GLN A 304 -5.25 0.33 14.38
N LEU A 305 -5.04 1.23 13.42
CA LEU A 305 -6.07 1.60 12.45
C LEU A 305 -6.34 0.46 11.45
N THR A 306 -7.57 0.32 10.97
CA THR A 306 -7.87 -0.62 9.88
C THR A 306 -7.33 -0.11 8.55
N VAL A 307 -7.28 -0.97 7.51
CA VAL A 307 -6.92 -0.54 6.15
C VAL A 307 -7.81 0.61 5.67
N ASP A 308 -9.11 0.55 5.96
CA ASP A 308 -10.06 1.56 5.51
C ASP A 308 -9.86 2.88 6.24
N ASP A 309 -9.55 2.84 7.55
CA ASP A 309 -9.25 4.04 8.33
C ASP A 309 -7.97 4.73 7.85
N VAL A 310 -6.93 3.95 7.53
CA VAL A 310 -5.68 4.47 6.97
C VAL A 310 -5.91 5.11 5.60
N ILE A 311 -6.66 4.45 4.73
CA ILE A 311 -7.02 4.98 3.41
C ILE A 311 -7.73 6.32 3.56
N ALA A 312 -8.77 6.37 4.40
CA ALA A 312 -9.55 7.58 4.63
C ALA A 312 -8.73 8.72 5.26
N GLU A 313 -7.90 8.41 6.27
CA GLU A 313 -7.07 9.43 6.95
C GLU A 313 -6.09 10.11 5.98
N PHE A 314 -5.48 9.32 5.10
CA PHE A 314 -4.51 9.82 4.12
C PHE A 314 -5.13 10.10 2.73
N SER A 315 -6.45 9.99 2.59
CA SER A 315 -7.17 10.18 1.33
C SER A 315 -6.57 9.39 0.15
N LEU A 316 -6.08 8.16 0.39
CA LEU A 316 -5.32 7.37 -0.59
C LEU A 316 -6.14 6.92 -1.80
N GLU A 317 -7.47 7.00 -1.72
CA GLU A 317 -8.41 6.80 -2.81
C GLU A 317 -8.48 7.99 -3.78
N THR A 318 -7.93 9.14 -3.39
CA THR A 318 -8.00 10.37 -4.20
C THR A 318 -6.83 10.39 -5.18
N GLN A 319 -7.11 10.24 -6.47
CA GLN A 319 -6.10 10.54 -7.49
C GLN A 319 -6.25 11.99 -7.97
N VAL A 320 -5.18 12.78 -7.87
CA VAL A 320 -5.16 14.15 -8.40
C VAL A 320 -4.63 14.12 -9.82
N LEU A 321 -5.52 14.38 -10.76
CA LEU A 321 -5.19 14.51 -12.17
C LEU A 321 -4.87 15.99 -12.50
N PRO A 322 -4.02 16.27 -13.50
CA PRO A 322 -3.80 17.63 -13.96
C PRO A 322 -5.13 18.28 -14.34
N SER A 323 -5.33 19.55 -13.96
CA SER A 323 -6.48 20.31 -14.45
C SER A 323 -6.35 20.43 -15.97
N ASP A 324 -7.31 19.86 -16.69
CA ASP A 324 -7.27 19.81 -18.14
C ASP A 324 -7.10 21.24 -18.71
N PRO A 325 -6.15 21.49 -19.62
CA PRO A 325 -6.32 22.63 -20.51
C PRO A 325 -7.60 22.38 -21.30
N GLU A 326 -8.51 23.37 -21.34
CA GLU A 326 -9.67 23.27 -22.23
C GLU A 326 -9.17 22.89 -23.63
N PRO A 327 -9.77 21.88 -24.29
CA PRO A 327 -9.34 21.47 -25.62
C PRO A 327 -9.35 22.69 -26.52
N THR A 328 -8.33 22.82 -27.37
CA THR A 328 -8.33 23.90 -28.34
C THR A 328 -9.55 23.76 -29.26
N ALA A 329 -10.03 24.86 -29.83
CA ALA A 329 -11.17 24.83 -30.75
C ALA A 329 -10.97 23.80 -31.89
N GLU A 330 -9.74 23.63 -32.36
CA GLU A 330 -9.36 22.65 -33.39
C GLU A 330 -9.47 21.20 -32.90
N GLN A 331 -9.02 20.92 -31.67
CA GLN A 331 -9.16 19.59 -31.06
C GLN A 331 -10.64 19.25 -30.81
N TRP A 332 -11.41 20.23 -30.36
CA TRP A 332 -12.84 20.08 -30.15
C TRP A 332 -13.59 19.82 -31.46
N GLU A 333 -13.26 20.55 -32.52
CA GLU A 333 -13.84 20.35 -33.86
C GLU A 333 -13.49 18.96 -34.42
N ALA A 334 -12.24 18.52 -34.25
CA ALA A 334 -11.82 17.18 -34.66
C ALA A 334 -12.58 16.08 -33.90
N TYR A 335 -12.77 16.24 -32.59
CA TYR A 335 -13.55 15.32 -31.75
C TYR A 335 -15.01 15.25 -32.20
N VAL A 336 -15.67 16.42 -32.33
CA VAL A 336 -17.07 16.51 -32.77
C VAL A 336 -17.26 15.85 -34.13
N LYS A 337 -16.33 16.07 -35.06
CA LYS A 337 -16.36 15.47 -36.40
C LYS A 337 -16.21 13.95 -36.35
N ALA A 338 -15.31 13.42 -35.53
CA ALA A 338 -15.13 11.97 -35.38
C ALA A 338 -16.38 11.30 -34.78
N VAL A 339 -16.97 11.90 -33.75
CA VAL A 339 -18.23 11.43 -33.14
C VAL A 339 -19.37 11.44 -34.16
N GLN A 340 -19.47 12.51 -34.95
CA GLN A 340 -20.50 12.64 -35.98
C GLN A 340 -20.36 11.57 -37.06
N VAL A 341 -19.14 11.34 -37.58
CA VAL A 341 -18.88 10.30 -38.58
C VAL A 341 -19.24 8.91 -38.05
N THR A 342 -18.90 8.59 -36.80
CA THR A 342 -19.25 7.29 -36.21
C THR A 342 -20.74 7.13 -35.99
N ARG A 343 -21.42 8.21 -35.60
CA ARG A 343 -22.88 8.22 -35.48
C ARG A 343 -23.55 7.96 -36.83
N GLU A 344 -23.12 8.65 -37.89
CA GLU A 344 -23.67 8.47 -39.25
C GLU A 344 -23.47 7.03 -39.77
N ARG A 345 -22.30 6.43 -39.51
CA ARG A 345 -22.03 5.03 -39.88
C ARG A 345 -22.87 4.04 -39.07
N ARG A 346 -23.07 4.28 -37.77
CA ARG A 346 -23.96 3.47 -36.91
C ARG A 346 -25.41 3.58 -37.36
N ASP A 347 -25.88 4.78 -37.70
CA ASP A 347 -27.23 5.02 -38.22
C ASP A 347 -27.45 4.35 -39.59
N ALA A 348 -26.38 4.16 -40.37
CA ALA A 348 -26.37 3.38 -41.61
C ALA A 348 -26.35 1.85 -41.39
N GLY A 349 -26.35 1.38 -40.14
CA GLY A 349 -26.35 -0.04 -39.79
C GLY A 349 -24.98 -0.72 -39.89
N GLU A 350 -23.89 0.05 -40.00
CA GLU A 350 -22.55 -0.51 -39.92
C GLU A 350 -22.21 -0.87 -38.46
N ALA A 351 -21.61 -2.04 -38.27
CA ALA A 351 -20.94 -2.38 -37.02
C ALA A 351 -19.64 -1.56 -36.95
N VAL A 352 -19.72 -0.42 -36.27
CA VAL A 352 -18.55 0.45 -36.03
C VAL A 352 -18.18 0.32 -34.56
N ASP A 353 -16.93 -0.06 -34.31
CA ASP A 353 -16.33 0.12 -33.00
C ASP A 353 -16.40 1.58 -32.60
N GLU A 354 -16.46 1.85 -31.29
CA GLU A 354 -16.39 3.22 -30.77
C GLU A 354 -15.16 3.91 -31.40
N PRO A 355 -15.28 5.16 -31.89
CA PRO A 355 -14.23 5.71 -32.74
C PRO A 355 -12.91 5.70 -32.00
N GLU A 356 -11.83 5.32 -32.69
CA GLU A 356 -10.46 5.72 -32.36
C GLU A 356 -10.32 7.24 -32.58
N VAL A 357 -11.16 8.03 -31.89
CA VAL A 357 -10.74 9.38 -31.54
C VAL A 357 -9.57 9.19 -30.60
N PRO A 358 -8.53 10.03 -30.61
CA PRO A 358 -7.80 10.24 -29.37
C PRO A 358 -8.89 10.48 -28.33
N GLY A 359 -8.98 9.62 -27.31
CA GLY A 359 -9.88 9.87 -26.21
C GLY A 359 -9.66 11.29 -25.68
N PRO A 360 -10.45 11.76 -24.69
CA PRO A 360 -9.90 12.82 -23.84
C PRO A 360 -8.44 12.44 -23.51
N PRO A 361 -7.44 13.33 -23.75
CA PRO A 361 -6.04 12.98 -24.05
C PRO A 361 -5.29 12.16 -23.01
N TYR A 362 -5.96 11.70 -21.96
CA TYR A 362 -5.39 11.00 -20.83
C TYR A 362 -6.23 9.76 -20.52
N ARG A 363 -6.16 8.77 -21.41
CA ARG A 363 -6.23 7.38 -20.96
C ARG A 363 -4.89 7.16 -20.25
N VAL A 364 -4.88 6.87 -18.95
CA VAL A 364 -3.66 6.44 -18.26
C VAL A 364 -3.20 5.16 -18.96
N GLU A 365 -2.24 5.29 -19.88
CA GLU A 365 -1.72 4.16 -20.63
C GLU A 365 -0.88 3.32 -19.68
N LEU A 366 -1.31 2.07 -19.51
CA LEU A 366 -0.61 1.10 -18.67
C LEU A 366 0.82 0.93 -19.17
N GLY A 367 1.80 1.10 -18.28
CA GLY A 367 3.20 0.92 -18.59
C GLY A 367 3.92 2.11 -19.21
N LEU A 368 3.28 3.28 -19.34
CA LEU A 368 4.01 4.53 -19.58
C LEU A 368 4.43 5.17 -18.24
N PRO A 369 5.60 5.83 -18.20
CA PRO A 369 5.96 6.67 -17.06
C PRO A 369 4.92 7.79 -16.90
N ALA A 370 4.64 8.20 -15.66
CA ALA A 370 3.84 9.40 -15.44
C ALA A 370 4.47 10.59 -16.16
N SER A 371 3.64 11.34 -16.86
CA SER A 371 4.03 12.62 -17.43
C SER A 371 4.42 13.60 -16.32
N ASP A 372 5.26 14.56 -16.68
CA ASP A 372 5.67 15.63 -15.77
C ASP A 372 4.47 16.46 -15.28
N ALA A 373 3.42 16.61 -16.10
CA ALA A 373 2.18 17.26 -15.71
C ALA A 373 1.39 16.47 -14.65
N GLU A 374 1.28 15.15 -14.79
CA GLU A 374 0.66 14.28 -13.76
C GLU A 374 1.44 14.33 -12.45
N ILE A 375 2.78 14.28 -12.52
CA ILE A 375 3.63 14.40 -11.34
C ILE A 375 3.40 15.74 -10.65
N VAL A 376 3.37 16.84 -11.39
CA VAL A 376 3.12 18.16 -10.80
C VAL A 376 1.73 18.27 -10.17
N ALA A 377 0.71 17.73 -10.82
CA ALA A 377 -0.65 17.71 -10.27
C ALA A 377 -0.74 16.93 -8.96
N SER A 378 -0.03 15.79 -8.87
CA SER A 378 -0.03 14.93 -7.68
C SER A 378 0.42 15.64 -6.39
N PHE A 379 1.24 16.70 -6.48
CA PHE A 379 1.66 17.47 -5.29
C PHE A 379 0.52 18.25 -4.62
N GLU A 380 -0.62 18.41 -5.29
CA GLU A 380 -1.81 19.01 -4.69
C GLU A 380 -2.60 17.99 -3.84
N HIS A 381 -2.25 16.70 -3.90
CA HIS A 381 -2.82 15.66 -3.04
C HIS A 381 -2.53 15.97 -1.56
N PRO A 382 -3.52 15.84 -0.65
CA PRO A 382 -3.35 16.14 0.79
C PRO A 382 -2.12 15.45 1.41
N THR A 383 -1.98 14.14 1.20
CA THR A 383 -0.83 13.36 1.67
C THR A 383 0.49 13.70 0.97
N ALA A 384 0.48 14.07 -0.33
CA ALA A 384 1.69 14.54 -0.99
C ALA A 384 2.24 15.82 -0.34
N ARG A 385 1.37 16.71 0.17
CA ARG A 385 1.77 17.93 0.90
C ARG A 385 2.39 17.66 2.28
N LEU A 386 2.20 16.45 2.83
CA LEU A 386 2.90 16.00 4.03
C LEU A 386 4.34 15.61 3.70
N GLN A 387 4.60 15.11 2.49
CA GLN A 387 5.93 14.75 2.01
C GLN A 387 6.67 15.91 1.35
N PHE A 388 5.98 16.76 0.58
CA PHE A 388 6.60 17.82 -0.19
C PHE A 388 6.06 19.18 0.23
N GLN A 389 6.96 20.15 0.38
CA GLN A 389 6.62 21.54 0.58
C GLN A 389 6.73 22.28 -0.75
N ARG A 390 5.63 22.90 -1.19
CA ARG A 390 5.68 23.88 -2.27
C ARG A 390 6.33 25.17 -1.76
N VAL A 391 7.34 25.65 -2.46
CA VAL A 391 7.95 26.95 -2.21
C VAL A 391 7.20 27.97 -3.07
N SER A 392 6.29 28.69 -2.43
CA SER A 392 5.63 29.86 -3.02
C SER A 392 6.36 31.13 -2.60
N THR A 393 6.55 32.06 -3.54
CA THR A 393 6.84 33.47 -3.25
C THR A 393 5.58 34.24 -2.97
#